data_AF-A0A7C1JCH7-F1
#
_entry.id   AF-A0A7C1JCH7-F1
#
_cell.length_a   1.000
_cell.length_b   1.000
_cell.length_c   1.000
_cell.angle_alpha   90.00
_cell.angle_beta   90.00
_cell.angle_gamma   90.00
#
_symmetry.space_group_name_H-M   'P 1'
#
loop_
_entity.id
_entity.type
_entity.pdbx_description
1 polymer ?
#
loop_
_entity_poly.entity_id
_entity_poly.type
_entity_poly.pdbx_seq_one_letter_code
_entity_poly.pdbx_strand_id
1 'polypeptide(L)'
;LSPEEIDENVFGNYLYTAGLPDPDLLIRPAGEMRVSNFLLWQLAYTEFYLTPVLWPDFGRAEFLQALVTFQRRERRFGGLDRNPAG
;
A
#
# COMPACT_ATOMS: atom_id res chain seq x y z
N LEU A 1 22.36 -15.56 -12.63
CA LEU A 1 21.55 -14.64 -13.45
C LEU A 1 22.53 -13.73 -14.17
N SER A 2 22.48 -13.70 -15.51
CA SER A 2 23.10 -12.61 -16.25
C SER A 2 22.31 -11.32 -15.98
N PRO A 3 22.92 -10.13 -16.14
CA PRO A 3 22.24 -8.87 -15.85
C PRO A 3 20.90 -8.70 -16.59
N GLU A 4 20.78 -9.27 -17.78
CA GLU A 4 19.58 -9.18 -18.64
C GLU A 4 18.42 -10.05 -18.12
N GLU A 5 18.69 -10.99 -17.22
CA GLU A 5 17.69 -11.87 -16.60
C GLU A 5 17.07 -11.26 -15.33
N ILE A 6 17.51 -10.06 -14.92
CA ILE A 6 17.03 -9.38 -13.72
C ILE A 6 15.83 -8.50 -14.08
N ASP A 7 14.63 -8.97 -13.72
CA ASP A 7 13.39 -8.20 -13.81
C ASP A 7 12.80 -7.90 -12.41
N GLU A 8 11.63 -7.26 -12.37
CA GLU A 8 10.94 -6.91 -11.12
C GLU A 8 10.56 -8.15 -10.29
N ASN A 9 10.22 -9.27 -10.93
CA ASN A 9 9.85 -10.52 -10.25
C ASN A 9 11.08 -11.15 -9.59
N VAL A 10 12.18 -11.23 -10.35
CA VAL A 10 13.46 -11.73 -9.86
C VAL A 10 13.94 -10.88 -8.70
N PHE A 11 13.95 -9.56 -8.83
CA PHE A 11 14.35 -8.66 -7.76
C PHE A 11 13.46 -8.82 -6.51
N GLY A 12 12.14 -8.93 -6.69
CA GLY A 12 11.18 -9.14 -5.61
C GLY A 12 11.47 -10.39 -4.78
N ASN A 13 11.97 -11.47 -5.40
CA ASN A 13 12.36 -12.70 -4.71
C ASN A 13 13.58 -12.55 -3.78
N TYR A 14 14.36 -11.46 -3.91
CA TYR A 14 15.48 -11.16 -3.01
C TYR A 14 15.09 -10.22 -1.86
N LEU A 15 13.87 -9.70 -1.83
CA LEU A 15 13.39 -8.88 -0.73
C LEU A 15 12.98 -9.75 0.46
N TYR A 16 13.03 -9.19 1.67
CA TYR A 16 12.61 -9.90 2.89
C TYR A 16 11.13 -10.35 2.87
N THR A 17 10.31 -9.75 2.02
CA THR A 17 8.90 -10.09 1.84
C THR A 17 8.66 -11.11 0.73
N ALA A 18 9.70 -11.75 0.19
CA ALA A 18 9.56 -12.74 -0.87
C ALA A 18 8.53 -13.82 -0.49
N GLY A 19 7.60 -14.11 -1.42
CA GLY A 19 6.50 -15.06 -1.21
C GLY A 19 5.31 -14.51 -0.42
N LEU A 20 5.37 -13.26 0.06
CA LEU A 20 4.21 -12.55 0.61
C LEU A 20 3.59 -11.64 -0.46
N PRO A 21 2.26 -11.46 -0.47
CA PRO A 21 1.63 -10.48 -1.32
C PRO A 21 2.00 -9.05 -0.87
N ASP A 22 2.06 -8.13 -1.83
CA ASP A 22 2.16 -6.71 -1.52
C ASP A 22 0.92 -6.23 -0.74
N PRO A 23 1.07 -5.28 0.20
CA PRO A 23 -0.04 -4.82 1.01
C PRO A 23 -1.05 -4.02 0.16
N ASP A 24 -2.33 -4.27 0.37
CA ASP A 24 -3.37 -3.47 -0.28
C ASP A 24 -3.61 -2.13 0.43
N LEU A 25 -3.34 -2.09 1.74
CA LEU A 25 -3.58 -0.93 2.61
C LEU A 25 -2.41 -0.72 3.57
N LEU A 26 -1.85 0.50 3.59
CA LEU A 26 -0.94 1.00 4.61
C LEU A 26 -1.70 1.94 5.54
N ILE A 27 -1.74 1.61 6.83
CA ILE A 27 -2.30 2.47 7.89
C ILE A 27 -1.15 3.18 8.61
N ARG A 28 -1.19 4.52 8.63
CA ARG A 28 -0.18 5.36 9.29
C ARG A 28 -0.81 6.30 10.34
N PRO A 29 -0.70 5.98 11.63
CA PRO A 29 -1.16 6.84 12.71
C PRO A 29 -0.21 8.00 13.00
N ALA A 30 -0.59 8.86 13.96
CA ALA A 30 0.15 10.02 14.45
C ALA A 30 0.32 11.18 13.46
N GLY A 31 -0.52 11.25 12.41
CA GLY A 31 -0.67 12.44 11.56
C GLY A 31 0.47 12.73 10.58
N GLU A 32 1.50 11.89 10.54
CA GLU A 32 2.69 12.08 9.70
C GLU A 32 2.45 11.66 8.24
N MET A 33 2.44 12.61 7.31
CA MET A 33 2.30 12.35 5.86
C MET A 33 3.62 11.97 5.18
N ARG A 34 4.22 10.86 5.61
CA ARG A 34 5.42 10.30 4.99
C ARG A 34 5.38 8.78 5.05
N VAL A 35 6.26 8.10 4.32
CA VAL A 35 6.42 6.63 4.43
C VAL A 35 7.55 6.25 5.37
N SER A 36 8.55 7.11 5.55
CA SER A 36 9.71 6.87 6.41
C SER A 36 10.50 5.62 6.04
N ASN A 37 10.75 5.41 4.74
CA ASN A 37 11.55 4.29 4.22
C ASN A 37 11.00 2.90 4.60
N PHE A 38 9.69 2.79 4.75
CA PHE A 38 9.01 1.53 5.05
C PHE A 38 8.42 0.92 3.78
N LEU A 39 8.81 -0.31 3.44
CA LEU A 39 8.24 -1.12 2.34
C LEU A 39 8.12 -0.41 0.97
N LEU A 40 9.10 0.43 0.61
CA LEU A 40 8.99 1.29 -0.58
C LEU A 40 8.66 0.53 -1.88
N TRP A 41 9.24 -0.66 -2.06
CA TRP A 41 8.98 -1.50 -3.23
C TRP A 41 7.55 -2.04 -3.23
N GLN A 42 7.12 -2.61 -2.11
CA GLN A 42 5.82 -3.25 -1.95
C GLN A 42 4.67 -2.22 -1.96
N LEU A 43 4.95 -0.96 -1.62
CA LEU A 43 3.94 0.10 -1.53
C LEU A 43 3.55 0.75 -2.87
N ALA A 44 4.10 0.29 -4.00
CA ALA A 44 3.92 0.93 -5.30
C ALA A 44 2.45 1.16 -5.70
N TYR A 45 1.54 0.25 -5.32
CA TYR A 45 0.10 0.32 -5.61
C TYR A 45 -0.78 0.16 -4.35
N THR A 46 -0.21 0.43 -3.18
CA THR A 46 -0.89 0.32 -1.89
C THR A 46 -1.70 1.57 -1.59
N GLU A 47 -2.91 1.41 -1.06
CA GLU A 47 -3.71 2.54 -0.59
C GLU A 47 -3.23 3.04 0.77
N PHE A 48 -3.19 4.37 0.95
CA PHE A 48 -2.68 4.95 2.19
C PHE A 48 -3.84 5.51 3.02
N TYR A 49 -3.94 5.04 4.26
CA TYR A 49 -4.83 5.58 5.28
C TYR A 49 -3.99 6.27 6.37
N LEU A 50 -4.04 7.60 6.40
CA LEU A 50 -3.37 8.40 7.40
C LEU A 50 -4.38 8.91 8.42
N THR A 51 -4.02 8.87 9.70
CA THR A 51 -4.89 9.33 10.78
C THR A 51 -4.11 10.10 11.84
N PRO A 52 -4.68 11.17 12.43
CA PRO A 52 -4.05 11.87 13.54
C PRO A 52 -4.06 11.06 14.85
N VAL A 53 -4.84 9.96 14.94
CA VAL A 53 -4.87 9.10 16.13
C VAL A 53 -3.47 8.56 16.42
N LEU A 54 -3.01 8.71 17.66
CA LEU A 54 -1.69 8.22 18.09
C LEU A 54 -1.70 6.69 18.17
N TRP A 55 -0.55 6.06 17.96
CA TRP A 55 -0.45 4.59 18.00
C TRP A 55 -0.98 3.95 19.29
N PRO A 56 -0.72 4.48 20.50
CA PRO A 56 -1.27 3.92 21.74
C PRO A 56 -2.81 3.97 21.80
N ASP A 57 -3.43 4.89 21.06
CA ASP A 57 -4.87 5.10 21.03
C ASP A 57 -5.54 4.44 19.81
N PHE A 58 -4.74 3.84 18.90
CA PHE A 58 -5.26 3.20 17.68
C PHE A 58 -5.77 1.79 18.02
N GLY A 59 -7.10 1.67 18.17
CA GLY A 59 -7.76 0.44 18.56
C GLY A 59 -8.59 -0.21 17.46
N ARG A 60 -9.48 -1.12 17.87
CA ARG A 60 -10.36 -1.88 16.97
C ARG A 60 -11.29 -0.97 16.16
N ALA A 61 -11.81 0.09 16.76
CA ALA A 61 -12.74 1.00 16.09
C ALA A 61 -12.05 1.76 14.94
N GLU A 62 -10.84 2.23 15.19
CA GLU A 62 -10.01 2.96 14.23
C GLU A 62 -9.57 2.04 13.09
N PHE A 63 -9.20 0.78 13.41
CA PHE A 63 -8.89 -0.22 12.40
C PHE A 63 -10.08 -0.50 11.48
N LEU A 64 -11.28 -0.71 12.03
CA LEU A 64 -12.48 -0.92 11.24
C LEU A 64 -12.81 0.30 10.36
N GLN A 65 -12.61 1.52 10.90
CA GLN A 65 -12.78 2.74 10.14
C GLN A 65 -11.81 2.81 8.96
N ALA A 66 -10.54 2.41 9.15
CA ALA A 66 -9.55 2.34 8.08
C ALA A 66 -9.97 1.37 6.96
N LEU A 67 -10.49 0.19 7.33
CA LEU A 67 -11.00 -0.79 6.38
C LEU A 67 -12.22 -0.28 5.59
N VAL A 68 -13.19 0.34 6.26
CA VAL A 68 -14.36 0.93 5.59
C VAL A 68 -13.94 2.03 4.63
N THR A 69 -12.95 2.86 4.99
CA THR A 69 -12.39 3.87 4.09
C THR A 69 -11.69 3.24 2.89
N PHE A 70 -10.91 2.19 3.10
CA PHE A 70 -10.23 1.44 2.03
C PHE A 70 -11.22 0.84 1.03
N GLN A 71 -12.30 0.21 1.50
CA GLN A 71 -13.34 -0.40 0.65
C GLN A 71 -14.04 0.59 -0.28
N ARG A 72 -13.99 1.89 0.01
CA ARG A 72 -14.60 2.95 -0.81
C ARG A 72 -13.66 3.49 -1.89
N ARG A 73 -12.40 3.06 -1.92
CA ARG A 73 -11.42 3.53 -2.92
C ARG A 73 -11.41 2.61 -4.13
N GLU A 74 -11.38 3.21 -5.31
CA GLU A 74 -11.19 2.49 -6.56
C GLU A 74 -9.71 2.43 -6.92
N ARG A 75 -9.15 1.22 -6.94
CA ARG A 75 -7.75 1.00 -7.31
C ARG A 75 -7.65 0.89 -8.82
N ARG A 76 -6.94 1.83 -9.43
CA ARG A 76 -6.82 1.92 -10.89
C ARG A 76 -5.60 1.20 -11.46
N PHE A 77 -4.59 0.87 -10.64
CA PHE A 77 -3.35 0.18 -11.07
C PHE A 77 -2.73 0.71 -12.38
N GLY A 78 -2.80 2.03 -12.63
CA GLY A 78 -2.34 2.65 -13.88
C GLY A 78 -3.29 2.54 -15.08
N GLY A 79 -4.46 1.93 -14.92
CA GLY A 79 -5.57 1.96 -15.87
C GLY A 79 -6.22 3.33 -15.94
N LEU A 80 -6.35 3.87 -17.16
CA LEU A 80 -7.21 5.01 -17.41
C LEU A 80 -8.66 4.55 -17.27
N ASP A 81 -9.47 5.27 -16.48
CA ASP A 81 -10.92 5.05 -16.48
C ASP A 81 -11.41 5.08 -17.92
N ARG A 82 -11.87 3.93 -18.42
CA ARG A 82 -12.71 3.92 -19.62
C ARG A 82 -14.10 4.34 -19.19
N ASN A 83 -14.29 5.62 -18.90
CA ASN A 83 -15.60 6.23 -18.98
C ASN A 83 -15.63 7.23 -20.14
N PRO A 84 -15.98 6.80 -21.36
CA PRO A 84 -16.42 7.73 -22.38
C PRO A 84 -17.88 8.08 -22.08
N ALA A 85 -18.08 9.12 -21.25
CA ALA A 85 -19.35 9.80 -20.98
C ALA A 85 -20.46 9.00 -20.24
N GLY A 86 -20.96 9.63 -19.16
CA GLY A 86 -22.15 9.23 -18.41
C GLY A 86 -22.21 9.95 -17.08
#